data_AF-A0A1Y2TM96-F1
#
_entry.id   AF-A0A1Y2TM96-F1
#
_cell.length_a   1.000
_cell.length_b   1.000
_cell.length_c   1.000
_cell.angle_alpha   90.00
_cell.angle_beta   90.00
_cell.angle_gamma   90.00
#
_symmetry.space_group_name_H-M   'P 1'
#
loop_
_entity.id
_entity.type
_entity.pdbx_description
1 polymer ?
#
loop_
_entity_poly.entity_id
_entity_poly.type
_entity_poly.pdbx_seq_one_letter_code
_entity_poly.pdbx_strand_id
1 'polypeptide(L)'
;MLDENLPTFFFRRSSDNALLKLLYVTQNGSEPAPEYSLQKIDPDLPQSRNKYAVALGDASFQDVIFAEVCIEPEFQQPTLSAAEARQANGAPPLPVPLIPDGFTIQLYNPEQQVAVKGEKSTWTGKESWEFEMPQHSFPLPSSSRIDREQTNTAASTLSPKILFKWKRDGKFSKDMTCYMIGTSVGGRKSKDPDITVAMYKHGRESSVTIYEPNVRRLNIDDRKGLEVVLLLGAEVIREIYLSPNRDSFNVAGAPNRRKNSRPTPTSSASPTHTHFMTSALGNVPPPTTTSPITQQPTPPIDAETKRVQAFVEQEQREREKRDRAEQKRIKKMLEEEERERKRRDAEVAKETERLRKQFGMAGQDFGPKPNLPPRPTMGAGPGSQLQLPVPPPRPLSAEP
;
A
#
# COMPACT_ATOMS: atom_id res chain seq x y z
N MET A 1 12.93 14.74 3.86
CA MET A 1 11.91 14.63 4.91
C MET A 1 10.63 15.22 4.35
N LEU A 2 9.48 14.65 4.67
CA LEU A 2 8.20 15.34 4.46
C LEU A 2 8.22 16.64 5.28
N ASP A 3 7.43 17.62 4.86
CA ASP A 3 7.34 18.93 5.53
C ASP A 3 7.03 18.73 7.03
N GLU A 4 7.94 19.19 7.91
CA GLU A 4 7.84 19.05 9.37
C GLU A 4 6.63 19.81 9.95
N ASN A 5 5.99 20.65 9.15
CA ASN A 5 4.77 21.37 9.50
C ASN A 5 3.50 20.51 9.36
N LEU A 6 3.58 19.34 8.73
CA LEU A 6 2.44 18.43 8.59
C LEU A 6 2.37 17.45 9.77
N PRO A 7 1.16 17.08 10.23
CA PRO A 7 1.00 16.06 11.27
C PRO A 7 1.47 14.71 10.73
N THR A 8 2.46 14.14 11.43
CA THR A 8 3.02 12.82 11.12
C THR A 8 2.88 11.89 12.31
N PHE A 9 2.23 10.76 12.08
CA PHE A 9 1.97 9.70 13.06
C PHE A 9 2.98 8.58 12.87
N PHE A 10 3.86 8.38 13.84
CA PHE A 10 4.87 7.33 13.87
C PHE A 10 4.38 6.10 14.63
N PHE A 11 4.41 4.95 13.98
CA PHE A 11 3.96 3.68 14.55
C PHE A 11 5.11 3.03 15.32
N ARG A 12 5.04 3.05 16.65
CA ARG A 12 6.05 2.46 17.52
C ARG A 12 5.47 1.30 18.31
N ARG A 13 6.15 0.16 18.30
CA ARG A 13 5.77 -0.99 19.14
C ARG A 13 6.05 -0.66 20.61
N SER A 14 5.13 -1.02 21.49
CA SER A 14 5.38 -0.96 22.92
C SER A 14 6.46 -1.98 23.33
N SER A 15 7.35 -1.59 24.24
CA SER A 15 8.34 -2.49 24.84
C SER A 15 7.69 -3.54 25.74
N ASP A 16 6.58 -3.15 26.38
CA ASP A 16 5.98 -3.91 27.47
C ASP A 16 4.91 -4.88 26.94
N ASN A 17 4.26 -4.51 25.83
CA ASN A 17 3.23 -5.32 25.20
C ASN A 17 3.43 -5.39 23.68
N ALA A 18 3.78 -6.59 23.18
CA ALA A 18 4.02 -6.84 21.75
C ALA A 18 2.77 -6.70 20.87
N LEU A 19 1.57 -6.80 21.45
CA LEU A 19 0.28 -6.62 20.77
C LEU A 19 -0.13 -5.15 20.67
N LEU A 20 0.53 -4.28 21.42
CA LEU A 20 0.26 -2.85 21.46
C LEU A 20 1.28 -2.07 20.62
N LYS A 21 0.79 -1.17 19.78
CA LYS A 21 1.58 -0.10 19.17
C LYS A 21 0.99 1.24 19.59
N LEU A 22 1.86 2.22 19.79
CA LEU A 22 1.47 3.61 20.03
C LEU A 22 1.80 4.41 18.78
N LEU A 23 0.87 5.29 18.39
CA LEU A 23 1.05 6.23 17.30
C LEU A 23 1.43 7.57 17.91
N TYR A 24 2.68 7.97 17.69
CA TYR A 24 3.21 9.24 18.15
C TYR A 24 3.02 10.30 17.08
N VAL A 25 2.34 11.40 17.41
CA VAL A 25 2.15 12.53 16.52
C VAL A 25 3.23 13.58 16.77
N THR A 26 3.74 14.18 15.69
CA THR A 26 4.52 15.42 15.72
C THR A 26 4.03 16.33 14.62
N GLN A 27 4.07 17.64 14.88
CA GLN A 27 3.67 18.68 13.94
C GLN A 27 4.35 19.99 14.31
N ASN A 28 4.77 20.78 13.31
CA ASN A 28 5.38 22.11 13.52
C ASN A 28 6.60 22.06 14.45
N GLY A 29 7.39 20.98 14.35
CA GLY A 29 8.58 20.77 15.20
C GLY A 29 8.28 20.41 16.65
N SER A 30 7.04 20.02 17.00
CA SER A 30 6.71 19.55 18.34
C SER A 30 7.40 18.22 18.67
N GLU A 31 7.66 17.98 19.96
CA GLU A 31 8.14 16.67 20.40
C GLU A 31 7.08 15.59 20.13
N PRO A 32 7.46 14.40 19.62
CA PRO A 32 6.51 13.32 19.37
C PRO A 32 5.75 12.89 20.63
N ALA A 33 4.42 13.02 20.62
CA ALA A 33 3.54 12.66 21.73
C ALA A 33 2.58 11.52 21.33
N PRO A 34 2.26 10.57 22.21
CA PRO A 34 1.34 9.49 21.88
C PRO A 34 -0.11 10.01 21.78
N GLU A 35 -0.77 9.83 20.65
CA GLU A 35 -2.16 10.24 20.44
C GLU A 35 -3.10 9.03 20.35
N TYR A 36 -2.67 7.97 19.64
CA TYR A 36 -3.48 6.76 19.48
C TYR A 36 -2.76 5.51 19.99
N SER A 37 -3.56 4.55 20.47
CA SER A 37 -3.15 3.17 20.70
C SER A 37 -3.70 2.27 19.60
N LEU A 38 -2.89 1.34 19.12
CA LEU A 38 -3.28 0.32 18.15
C LEU A 38 -3.07 -1.05 18.80
N GLN A 39 -4.17 -1.75 19.03
CA GLN A 39 -4.21 -2.98 19.81
C GLN A 39 -4.56 -4.15 18.91
N LYS A 40 -3.74 -5.19 18.91
CA LYS A 40 -4.05 -6.46 18.26
C LYS A 40 -4.74 -7.40 19.22
N ILE A 41 -5.65 -8.21 18.69
CA ILE A 41 -6.26 -9.28 19.47
C ILE A 41 -5.20 -10.28 19.95
N ASP A 42 -5.35 -10.76 21.18
CA ASP A 42 -4.46 -11.77 21.73
C ASP A 42 -4.63 -13.11 20.97
N PRO A 43 -3.56 -13.64 20.34
CA PRO A 43 -3.60 -14.89 19.59
C PRO A 43 -3.94 -16.12 20.45
N ASP A 44 -3.78 -16.05 21.77
CA ASP A 44 -4.06 -17.18 22.66
C ASP A 44 -5.56 -17.29 23.01
N LEU A 45 -6.35 -16.25 22.72
CA LEU A 45 -7.80 -16.26 22.94
C LEU A 45 -8.52 -17.16 21.92
N PRO A 46 -9.51 -17.97 22.33
CA PRO A 46 -10.26 -18.82 21.40
C PRO A 46 -10.93 -18.04 20.24
N GLN A 47 -11.37 -16.81 20.52
CA GLN A 47 -12.06 -15.94 19.57
C GLN A 47 -11.15 -15.32 18.50
N SER A 48 -9.83 -15.33 18.70
CA SER A 48 -8.86 -14.79 17.75
C SER A 48 -8.40 -15.81 16.71
N ARG A 49 -8.68 -17.10 16.94
CA ARG A 49 -8.30 -18.19 16.05
C ARG A 49 -8.84 -17.96 14.66
N ASN A 50 -7.97 -18.10 13.66
CA ASN A 50 -8.33 -17.95 12.26
C ASN A 50 -8.90 -16.57 11.92
N LYS A 51 -8.54 -15.53 12.68
CA LYS A 51 -8.98 -14.15 12.45
C LYS A 51 -7.80 -13.21 12.55
N TYR A 52 -7.87 -12.12 11.79
CA TYR A 52 -7.07 -10.94 12.04
C TYR A 52 -7.99 -9.89 12.67
N ALA A 53 -7.61 -9.34 13.82
CA ALA A 53 -8.34 -8.24 14.44
C ALA A 53 -7.40 -7.21 15.05
N VAL A 54 -7.71 -5.94 14.80
CA VAL A 54 -6.96 -4.79 15.30
C VAL A 54 -7.92 -3.63 15.59
N ALA A 55 -7.68 -2.94 16.69
CA ALA A 55 -8.45 -1.77 17.13
C ALA A 55 -7.55 -0.55 17.26
N LEU A 56 -8.07 0.62 16.90
CA LEU A 56 -7.45 1.92 17.16
C LEU A 56 -8.25 2.63 18.26
N GLY A 57 -7.57 3.03 19.33
CA GLY A 57 -8.17 3.71 20.47
C GLY A 57 -7.31 4.87 20.96
N ASP A 58 -7.71 5.45 22.08
CA ASP A 58 -6.98 6.54 22.72
C ASP A 58 -5.66 6.02 23.33
N ALA A 59 -4.59 6.83 23.27
CA ALA A 59 -3.31 6.44 23.84
C ALA A 59 -3.30 6.46 25.39
N SER A 60 -4.06 7.37 26.00
CA SER A 60 -4.16 7.54 27.45
C SER A 60 -5.24 6.63 28.05
N PHE A 61 -6.35 6.45 27.33
CA PHE A 61 -7.49 5.64 27.74
C PHE A 61 -7.69 4.48 26.75
N GLN A 62 -6.91 3.42 26.91
CA GLN A 62 -6.89 2.28 25.98
C GLN A 62 -8.24 1.53 25.86
N ASP A 63 -9.15 1.71 26.82
CA ASP A 63 -10.51 1.18 26.77
C ASP A 63 -11.43 1.98 25.83
N VAL A 64 -11.03 3.19 25.44
CA VAL A 64 -11.76 4.04 24.49
C VAL A 64 -11.30 3.67 23.08
N ILE A 65 -12.12 2.88 22.40
CA ILE A 65 -11.89 2.45 21.02
C ILE A 65 -12.62 3.37 20.05
N PHE A 66 -11.90 3.90 19.07
CA PHE A 66 -12.46 4.74 18.00
C PHE A 66 -12.92 3.91 16.81
N ALA A 67 -12.13 2.90 16.45
CA ALA A 67 -12.46 2.00 15.37
C ALA A 67 -11.81 0.62 15.51
N GLU A 68 -12.37 -0.37 14.83
CA GLU A 68 -11.78 -1.70 14.71
C GLU A 68 -11.91 -2.28 13.31
N VAL A 69 -11.07 -3.27 13.04
CA VAL A 69 -11.11 -4.10 11.84
C VAL A 69 -11.04 -5.55 12.28
N CYS A 70 -11.97 -6.37 11.81
CA CYS A 70 -11.96 -7.83 11.95
C CYS A 70 -12.04 -8.45 10.55
N ILE A 71 -11.11 -9.35 10.24
CA ILE A 71 -11.03 -10.07 8.97
C ILE A 71 -11.04 -11.57 9.26
N GLU A 72 -12.02 -12.25 8.69
CA GLU A 72 -12.15 -13.70 8.71
C GLU A 72 -11.83 -14.24 7.30
N PRO A 73 -10.62 -14.78 7.07
CA PRO A 73 -10.24 -15.31 5.77
C PRO A 73 -10.96 -16.63 5.48
N GLU A 74 -11.17 -16.91 4.20
CA GLU A 74 -11.49 -18.26 3.75
C GLU A 74 -10.22 -19.13 3.79
N PHE A 75 -10.34 -20.42 4.10
CA PHE A 75 -9.20 -21.35 4.15
C PHE A 75 -9.27 -22.35 3.00
N GLN A 76 -8.18 -22.44 2.23
CA GLN A 76 -8.03 -23.43 1.17
C GLN A 76 -7.04 -24.51 1.59
N GLN A 77 -7.39 -25.77 1.32
CA GLN A 77 -6.48 -26.89 1.47
C GLN A 77 -5.62 -27.02 0.20
N PRO A 78 -4.28 -26.91 0.30
CA PRO A 78 -3.41 -27.14 -0.86
C PRO A 78 -3.59 -28.56 -1.40
N THR A 79 -3.66 -28.72 -2.71
CA THR A 79 -3.61 -30.05 -3.34
C THR A 79 -2.14 -30.46 -3.49
N LEU A 80 -1.74 -31.57 -2.86
CA LEU A 80 -0.40 -32.14 -3.03
C LEU A 80 -0.34 -32.96 -4.31
N SER A 81 0.80 -32.91 -4.99
CA SER A 81 1.12 -33.89 -6.02
C SER A 81 1.31 -35.29 -5.41
N ALA A 82 1.19 -36.34 -6.21
CA ALA A 82 1.36 -37.72 -5.74
C ALA A 82 2.76 -38.01 -5.17
N ALA A 83 3.79 -37.25 -5.59
CA ALA A 83 5.15 -37.37 -5.05
C ALA A 83 5.28 -36.69 -3.67
N GLU A 84 4.69 -35.50 -3.50
CA GLU A 84 4.68 -34.77 -2.22
C GLU A 84 3.84 -35.49 -1.17
N ALA A 85 2.72 -36.11 -1.56
CA ALA A 85 1.89 -36.91 -0.65
C ALA A 85 2.66 -38.11 -0.05
N ARG A 86 3.56 -38.72 -0.85
CA ARG A 86 4.44 -39.81 -0.38
C ARG A 86 5.52 -39.29 0.56
N GLN A 87 6.08 -38.11 0.30
CA GLN A 87 7.05 -37.45 1.19
C GLN A 87 6.43 -36.96 2.50
N ALA A 88 5.18 -36.53 2.46
CA ALA A 88 4.40 -36.07 3.63
C ALA A 88 3.78 -37.24 4.42
N ASN A 89 4.12 -38.49 4.12
CA ASN A 89 3.61 -39.67 4.81
C ASN A 89 2.06 -39.76 4.83
N GLY A 90 1.41 -39.21 3.80
CA GLY A 90 -0.05 -39.17 3.69
C GLY A 90 -0.76 -38.12 4.56
N ALA A 91 -0.03 -37.26 5.29
CA ALA A 91 -0.65 -36.17 6.04
C ALA A 91 -1.13 -35.06 5.08
N PRO A 92 -2.38 -34.59 5.20
CA PRO A 92 -2.86 -33.48 4.40
C PRO A 92 -2.11 -32.19 4.77
N PRO A 93 -1.79 -31.33 3.78
CA PRO A 93 -1.11 -30.07 4.05
C PRO A 93 -1.99 -29.15 4.91
N LEU A 94 -1.34 -28.29 5.70
CA LEU A 94 -2.04 -27.31 6.53
C LEU A 94 -2.87 -26.36 5.66
N PRO A 95 -4.11 -26.02 6.07
CA PRO A 95 -4.91 -25.02 5.39
C PRO A 95 -4.20 -23.67 5.30
N VAL A 96 -4.32 -23.00 4.15
CA VAL A 96 -3.72 -21.69 3.90
C VAL A 96 -4.84 -20.65 3.84
N PRO A 97 -4.72 -19.51 4.55
CA PRO A 97 -5.71 -18.45 4.49
C PRO A 97 -5.66 -17.74 3.13
N LEU A 98 -6.82 -17.60 2.50
CA LEU A 98 -7.06 -16.73 1.35
C LEU A 98 -7.28 -15.31 1.85
N ILE A 99 -6.41 -14.40 1.43
CA ILE A 99 -6.50 -12.98 1.79
C ILE A 99 -7.71 -12.39 1.06
N PRO A 100 -8.71 -11.84 1.77
CA PRO A 100 -9.87 -11.23 1.11
C PRO A 100 -9.48 -10.00 0.30
N ASP A 101 -10.23 -9.72 -0.78
CA ASP A 101 -9.98 -8.55 -1.63
C ASP A 101 -10.23 -7.21 -0.91
N GLY A 102 -10.90 -7.21 0.23
CA GLY A 102 -11.15 -6.01 1.02
C GLY A 102 -11.45 -6.31 2.48
N PHE A 103 -11.63 -5.25 3.26
CA PHE A 103 -11.98 -5.33 4.68
C PHE A 103 -12.89 -4.16 5.06
N THR A 104 -13.50 -4.23 6.24
CA THR A 104 -14.38 -3.17 6.75
C THR A 104 -13.78 -2.58 8.01
N ILE A 105 -13.73 -1.25 8.08
CA ILE A 105 -13.42 -0.48 9.28
C ILE A 105 -14.75 -0.11 9.95
N GLN A 106 -14.93 -0.50 11.20
CA GLN A 106 -16.07 -0.13 12.02
C GLN A 106 -15.69 1.06 12.90
N LEU A 107 -16.31 2.21 12.68
CA LEU A 107 -16.23 3.41 13.52
C LEU A 107 -17.34 3.38 14.57
N TYR A 108 -17.10 3.95 15.76
CA TYR A 108 -18.07 3.91 16.87
C TYR A 108 -18.71 5.26 17.24
N ASN A 109 -18.15 6.39 16.81
CA ASN A 109 -18.73 7.70 17.12
C ASN A 109 -18.47 8.73 16.00
N PRO A 110 -19.39 8.86 15.02
CA PRO A 110 -20.64 8.11 14.88
C PRO A 110 -20.40 6.65 14.46
N GLU A 111 -21.39 5.78 14.70
CA GLU A 111 -21.35 4.41 14.21
C GLU A 111 -21.40 4.39 12.68
N GLN A 112 -20.31 3.94 12.04
CA GLN A 112 -20.20 3.92 10.59
C GLN A 112 -19.32 2.77 10.13
N GLN A 113 -19.73 2.09 9.06
CA GLN A 113 -18.92 1.05 8.40
C GLN A 113 -18.29 1.59 7.13
N VAL A 114 -16.97 1.49 7.04
CA VAL A 114 -16.19 1.93 5.87
C VAL A 114 -15.58 0.71 5.22
N ALA A 115 -16.16 0.30 4.09
CA ALA A 115 -15.63 -0.80 3.29
C ALA A 115 -14.43 -0.33 2.47
N VAL A 116 -13.29 -0.97 2.67
CA VAL A 116 -12.04 -0.77 1.93
C VAL A 116 -11.88 -1.91 0.94
N LYS A 117 -11.92 -1.61 -0.37
CA LYS A 117 -11.83 -2.60 -1.45
C LYS A 117 -10.50 -2.51 -2.16
N GLY A 118 -9.73 -3.58 -2.13
CA GLY A 118 -8.50 -3.75 -2.90
C GLY A 118 -8.78 -4.05 -4.36
N GLU A 119 -8.00 -3.44 -5.24
CA GLU A 119 -8.00 -3.65 -6.67
C GLU A 119 -6.55 -3.88 -7.12
N LYS A 120 -6.32 -5.00 -7.81
CA LYS A 120 -5.05 -5.29 -8.47
C LYS A 120 -5.20 -5.13 -9.97
N SER A 121 -4.58 -4.10 -10.54
CA SER A 121 -4.59 -3.88 -11.99
C SER A 121 -3.89 -5.03 -12.69
N THR A 122 -4.62 -5.82 -13.47
CA THR A 122 -4.08 -6.94 -14.25
C THR A 122 -3.08 -6.49 -15.32
N TRP A 123 -3.25 -5.28 -15.85
CA TRP A 123 -2.38 -4.72 -16.89
C TRP A 123 -1.11 -4.07 -16.33
N THR A 124 -1.25 -3.24 -15.30
CA THR A 124 -0.12 -2.44 -14.78
C THR A 124 0.55 -3.07 -13.56
N GLY A 125 -0.05 -4.11 -12.97
CA GLY A 125 0.37 -4.69 -11.70
C GLY A 125 0.28 -3.70 -10.51
N LYS A 126 -0.36 -2.54 -10.70
CA LYS A 126 -0.56 -1.56 -9.64
C LYS A 126 -1.67 -2.03 -8.71
N GLU A 127 -1.38 -2.00 -7.42
CA GLU A 127 -2.33 -2.32 -6.36
C GLU A 127 -2.85 -1.03 -5.74
N SER A 128 -4.14 -1.00 -5.44
CA SER A 128 -4.80 0.14 -4.83
C SER A 128 -5.97 -0.30 -3.97
N TRP A 129 -6.36 0.53 -3.00
CA TRP A 129 -7.47 0.26 -2.10
C TRP A 129 -8.38 1.47 -2.03
N GLU A 130 -9.65 1.28 -2.42
CA GLU A 130 -10.66 2.32 -2.45
C GLU A 130 -11.60 2.24 -1.26
N PHE A 131 -11.98 3.39 -0.72
CA PHE A 131 -13.00 3.49 0.31
C PHE A 131 -13.80 4.78 0.14
N GLU A 132 -14.98 4.82 0.74
CA GLU A 132 -15.88 5.97 0.65
C GLU A 132 -16.24 6.44 2.05
N MET A 133 -16.27 7.76 2.25
CA MET A 133 -16.76 8.39 3.48
C MET A 133 -17.94 9.29 3.14
N PRO A 134 -19.02 9.33 3.94
CA PRO A 134 -20.10 10.29 3.75
C PRO A 134 -19.58 11.72 3.96
N GLN A 135 -20.11 12.68 3.21
CA GLN A 135 -19.84 14.10 3.47
C GLN A 135 -20.44 14.53 4.82
N HIS A 136 -21.61 13.98 5.14
CA HIS A 136 -22.32 14.21 6.40
C HIS A 136 -22.40 12.91 7.19
N SER A 137 -21.61 12.79 8.25
CA SER A 137 -21.56 11.59 9.11
C SER A 137 -22.54 11.65 10.28
N PHE A 138 -22.99 12.86 10.65
CA PHE A 138 -23.88 13.06 11.80
C PHE A 138 -25.34 13.09 11.35
N PRO A 139 -26.21 12.25 11.93
CA PRO A 139 -27.62 12.31 11.62
C PRO A 139 -28.21 13.65 12.08
N LEU A 140 -29.16 14.16 11.31
CA LEU A 140 -29.94 15.32 11.73
C LEU A 140 -30.68 14.98 13.03
N PRO A 141 -30.66 15.88 14.03
CA PRO A 141 -31.38 15.63 15.27
C PRO A 141 -32.88 15.54 14.98
N SER A 142 -33.47 14.35 15.20
CA SER A 142 -34.93 14.15 15.18
C SER A 142 -35.43 13.76 16.58
N SER A 143 -36.61 14.28 16.93
CA SER A 143 -37.36 13.90 18.15
C SER A 143 -38.09 12.56 18.00
N SER A 144 -38.21 12.03 16.78
CA SER A 144 -38.83 10.75 16.47
C SER A 144 -37.78 9.64 16.44
N ARG A 145 -38.03 8.55 17.18
CA ARG A 145 -37.18 7.34 17.16
C ARG A 145 -37.23 6.64 15.79
N ILE A 146 -38.39 6.66 15.14
CA ILE A 146 -38.58 6.06 13.81
C ILE A 146 -37.76 6.80 12.76
N ASP A 147 -37.69 8.13 12.84
CA ASP A 147 -36.94 8.94 11.89
C ASP A 147 -35.43 8.69 12.04
N ARG A 148 -34.95 8.46 13.28
CA ARG A 148 -33.54 8.09 13.54
C ARG A 148 -33.19 6.74 12.90
N GLU A 149 -34.07 5.75 13.03
CA GLU A 149 -33.87 4.41 12.48
C GLU A 149 -34.01 4.38 10.94
N GLN A 150 -34.96 5.12 10.35
CA GLN A 150 -35.16 5.19 8.89
C GLN A 150 -34.08 6.01 8.16
N THR A 151 -33.58 7.09 8.77
CA THR A 151 -32.51 7.91 8.17
C THR A 151 -31.25 7.07 7.94
N ASN A 152 -30.97 6.11 8.83
CA ASN A 152 -29.75 5.32 8.78
C ASN A 152 -29.64 4.42 7.52
N THR A 153 -30.77 3.84 7.07
CA THR A 153 -30.76 2.82 6.00
C THR A 153 -31.03 3.40 4.60
N ALA A 154 -32.02 4.29 4.47
CA ALA A 154 -32.42 4.81 3.16
C ALA A 154 -31.59 6.05 2.72
N ALA A 155 -31.22 6.92 3.67
CA ALA A 155 -30.44 8.12 3.35
C ALA A 155 -28.98 7.79 3.01
N SER A 156 -28.41 6.71 3.58
CA SER A 156 -27.02 6.30 3.34
C SER A 156 -26.71 6.00 1.86
N THR A 157 -27.67 5.48 1.09
CA THR A 157 -27.47 5.16 -0.34
C THR A 157 -27.49 6.40 -1.24
N LEU A 158 -28.28 7.41 -0.89
CA LEU A 158 -28.44 8.64 -1.67
C LEU A 158 -27.52 9.77 -1.20
N SER A 159 -26.98 9.66 0.02
CA SER A 159 -26.05 10.64 0.58
C SER A 159 -24.79 10.82 -0.27
N PRO A 160 -24.31 12.06 -0.46
CA PRO A 160 -23.03 12.31 -1.08
C PRO A 160 -21.88 11.70 -0.27
N LYS A 161 -21.00 10.98 -0.95
CA LYS A 161 -19.78 10.37 -0.39
C LYS A 161 -18.56 10.91 -1.11
N ILE A 162 -17.46 11.04 -0.39
CA ILE A 162 -16.14 11.32 -0.97
C ILE A 162 -15.43 9.99 -1.16
N LEU A 163 -14.84 9.79 -2.35
CA LEU A 163 -14.05 8.61 -2.66
C LEU A 163 -12.59 8.86 -2.38
N PHE A 164 -11.98 7.89 -1.72
CA PHE A 164 -10.56 7.86 -1.44
C PHE A 164 -9.91 6.62 -2.02
N LYS A 165 -8.63 6.73 -2.37
CA LYS A 165 -7.85 5.64 -2.93
C LYS A 165 -6.42 5.67 -2.41
N TRP A 166 -6.04 4.64 -1.66
CA TRP A 166 -4.64 4.32 -1.41
C TRP A 166 -4.05 3.73 -2.68
N LYS A 167 -2.97 4.31 -3.20
CA LYS A 167 -2.20 3.79 -4.34
C LYS A 167 -0.80 3.44 -3.87
N ARG A 168 -0.34 2.25 -4.22
CA ARG A 168 1.04 1.84 -3.96
C ARG A 168 2.01 2.66 -4.82
N ASP A 169 3.05 3.24 -4.20
CA ASP A 169 3.97 4.16 -4.88
C ASP A 169 4.88 3.46 -5.91
N GLY A 170 5.05 2.13 -5.80
CA GLY A 170 5.79 1.32 -6.76
C GLY A 170 5.72 -0.18 -6.50
N LYS A 171 6.05 -1.01 -7.51
CA LYS A 171 5.92 -2.48 -7.45
C LYS A 171 6.65 -3.13 -6.27
N PHE A 172 7.82 -2.60 -5.91
CA PHE A 172 8.63 -3.11 -4.79
C PHE A 172 8.54 -2.24 -3.54
N SER A 173 7.96 -1.04 -3.65
CA SER A 173 7.76 -0.16 -2.51
C SER A 173 6.65 -0.70 -1.63
N LYS A 174 6.76 -0.50 -0.32
CA LYS A 174 5.64 -0.66 0.62
C LYS A 174 5.01 0.68 0.99
N ASP A 175 5.54 1.77 0.44
CA ASP A 175 4.95 3.09 0.55
C ASP A 175 3.66 3.15 -0.27
N MET A 176 2.71 3.93 0.22
CA MET A 176 1.47 4.20 -0.48
C MET A 176 1.02 5.63 -0.19
N THR A 177 0.29 6.20 -1.13
CA THR A 177 -0.28 7.54 -1.04
C THR A 177 -1.78 7.46 -1.16
N CYS A 178 -2.51 8.08 -0.25
CA CYS A 178 -3.96 8.21 -0.29
C CYS A 178 -4.35 9.48 -1.04
N TYR A 179 -5.26 9.32 -1.99
CA TYR A 179 -5.83 10.41 -2.77
C TYR A 179 -7.34 10.48 -2.54
N MET A 180 -7.90 11.69 -2.51
CA MET A 180 -9.31 11.91 -2.85
C MET A 180 -9.42 11.86 -4.38
N ILE A 181 -10.32 11.04 -4.91
CA ILE A 181 -10.42 10.75 -6.35
C ILE A 181 -11.76 11.16 -6.97
N GLY A 182 -12.69 11.68 -6.17
CA GLY A 182 -14.02 12.08 -6.63
C GLY A 182 -15.09 12.04 -5.54
N THR A 183 -16.34 12.17 -5.98
CA THR A 183 -17.53 12.03 -5.12
C THR A 183 -18.53 11.04 -5.71
N SER A 184 -19.35 10.39 -4.86
CA SER A 184 -20.40 9.46 -5.26
C SER A 184 -21.74 9.95 -4.71
N VAL A 185 -22.77 9.99 -5.55
CA VAL A 185 -24.14 10.32 -5.13
C VAL A 185 -25.09 9.31 -5.73
N GLY A 186 -25.89 8.61 -4.91
CA GLY A 186 -26.81 7.58 -5.40
C GLY A 186 -26.12 6.45 -6.17
N GLY A 187 -24.89 6.09 -5.79
CA GLY A 187 -24.06 5.08 -6.47
C GLY A 187 -23.40 5.55 -7.77
N ARG A 188 -23.67 6.78 -8.23
CA ARG A 188 -23.00 7.37 -9.40
C ARG A 188 -21.73 8.08 -8.95
N LYS A 189 -20.58 7.55 -9.39
CA LYS A 189 -19.26 8.12 -9.14
C LYS A 189 -18.97 9.24 -10.14
N SER A 190 -18.52 10.38 -9.63
CA SER A 190 -17.88 11.46 -10.38
C SER A 190 -16.38 11.40 -10.12
N LYS A 191 -15.58 11.76 -11.12
CA LYS A 191 -14.12 11.74 -11.02
C LYS A 191 -13.61 13.16 -10.89
N ASP A 192 -12.83 13.40 -9.85
CA ASP A 192 -12.10 14.64 -9.63
C ASP A 192 -10.60 14.41 -9.91
N PRO A 193 -9.79 15.48 -10.09
CA PRO A 193 -8.33 15.33 -10.07
C PRO A 193 -7.90 14.68 -8.76
N ASP A 194 -6.94 13.75 -8.83
CA ASP A 194 -6.41 13.09 -7.64
C ASP A 194 -5.78 14.12 -6.69
N ILE A 195 -6.34 14.28 -5.49
CA ILE A 195 -5.82 15.17 -4.46
C ILE A 195 -5.18 14.36 -3.34
N THR A 196 -3.88 14.52 -3.12
CA THR A 196 -3.18 13.84 -2.02
C THR A 196 -3.75 14.25 -0.66
N VAL A 197 -4.13 13.28 0.17
CA VAL A 197 -4.66 13.53 1.53
C VAL A 197 -3.81 12.89 2.63
N ALA A 198 -3.11 11.80 2.34
CA ALA A 198 -2.19 11.17 3.28
C ALA A 198 -1.09 10.38 2.56
N MET A 199 0.04 10.21 3.23
CA MET A 199 1.18 9.45 2.75
C MET A 199 1.62 8.46 3.82
N TYR A 200 1.60 7.17 3.49
CA TYR A 200 2.18 6.13 4.33
C TYR A 200 3.61 5.84 3.84
N LYS A 201 4.55 5.91 4.77
CA LYS A 201 5.95 5.58 4.56
C LYS A 201 6.35 4.35 5.34
N HIS A 202 6.88 3.37 4.62
CA HIS A 202 7.48 2.19 5.18
C HIS A 202 8.96 2.44 5.46
N GLY A 203 9.41 2.07 6.65
CA GLY A 203 10.81 2.27 7.05
C GLY A 203 11.08 1.70 8.43
N ARG A 204 12.20 2.13 9.02
CA ARG A 204 12.58 1.77 10.39
C ARG A 204 11.49 2.13 11.39
N GLU A 205 10.95 3.34 11.25
CA GLU A 205 9.70 3.77 11.87
C GLU A 205 8.70 3.99 10.74
N SER A 206 7.65 3.18 10.71
CA SER A 206 6.57 3.39 9.76
C SER A 206 5.78 4.63 10.18
N SER A 207 5.32 5.42 9.21
CA SER A 207 4.59 6.65 9.52
C SER A 207 3.47 6.93 8.53
N VAL A 208 2.40 7.56 9.01
CA VAL A 208 1.39 8.20 8.16
C VAL A 208 1.49 9.71 8.34
N THR A 209 1.62 10.45 7.25
CA THR A 209 1.57 11.92 7.27
C THR A 209 0.28 12.37 6.62
N ILE A 210 -0.49 13.22 7.30
CA ILE A 210 -1.75 13.76 6.77
C ILE A 210 -1.48 15.11 6.12
N TYR A 211 -1.87 15.26 4.86
CA TYR A 211 -1.72 16.50 4.12
C TYR A 211 -2.88 17.44 4.44
N GLU A 212 -2.83 18.05 5.63
CA GLU A 212 -3.86 18.95 6.15
C GLU A 212 -4.36 20.02 5.17
N PRO A 213 -3.51 20.69 4.35
CA PRO A 213 -4.01 21.71 3.43
C PRO A 213 -5.06 21.21 2.45
N ASN A 214 -5.00 19.94 2.07
CA ASN A 214 -6.01 19.31 1.21
C ASN A 214 -7.17 18.75 2.03
N VAL A 215 -6.92 18.13 3.19
CA VAL A 215 -7.97 17.58 4.06
C VAL A 215 -8.94 18.68 4.54
N ARG A 216 -8.44 19.88 4.85
CA ARG A 216 -9.26 21.03 5.28
C ARG A 216 -10.25 21.51 4.19
N ARG A 217 -9.98 21.21 2.92
CA ARG A 217 -10.82 21.58 1.77
C ARG A 217 -11.88 20.53 1.45
N LEU A 218 -11.82 19.37 2.09
CA LEU A 218 -12.81 18.32 1.92
C LEU A 218 -14.08 18.70 2.69
N ASN A 219 -15.22 18.52 2.03
CA ASN A 219 -16.53 18.66 2.64
C ASN A 219 -16.87 17.37 3.40
N ILE A 220 -16.16 17.12 4.50
CA ILE A 220 -16.43 16.04 5.46
C ILE A 220 -16.61 16.66 6.83
N ASP A 221 -17.74 16.33 7.46
CA ASP A 221 -18.05 16.76 8.82
C ASP A 221 -17.14 16.05 9.84
N ASP A 222 -17.04 14.72 9.74
CA ASP A 222 -16.25 13.90 10.65
C ASP A 222 -14.79 13.76 10.19
N ARG A 223 -14.01 14.82 10.39
CA ARG A 223 -12.57 14.84 10.06
C ARG A 223 -11.75 13.89 10.93
N LYS A 224 -12.15 13.69 12.19
CA LYS A 224 -11.45 12.78 13.10
C LYS A 224 -11.72 11.32 12.74
N GLY A 225 -12.94 10.96 12.34
CA GLY A 225 -13.22 9.66 11.75
C GLY A 225 -12.43 9.40 10.47
N LEU A 226 -12.28 10.40 9.59
CA LEU A 226 -11.41 10.28 8.41
C LEU A 226 -9.94 10.01 8.80
N GLU A 227 -9.41 10.73 9.77
CA GLU A 227 -8.05 10.50 10.30
C GLU A 227 -7.89 9.06 10.83
N VAL A 228 -8.82 8.60 11.66
CA VAL A 228 -8.84 7.22 12.18
C VAL A 228 -8.87 6.19 11.04
N VAL A 229 -9.70 6.40 10.02
CA VAL A 229 -9.79 5.54 8.83
C VAL A 229 -8.48 5.53 8.05
N LEU A 230 -7.82 6.68 7.88
CA LEU A 230 -6.53 6.76 7.19
C LEU A 230 -5.44 6.01 7.97
N LEU A 231 -5.37 6.18 9.28
CA LEU A 231 -4.37 5.53 10.14
C LEU A 231 -4.57 4.01 10.21
N LEU A 232 -5.79 3.57 10.55
CA LEU A 232 -6.12 2.17 10.68
C LEU A 232 -6.09 1.45 9.32
N GLY A 233 -6.63 2.09 8.28
CA GLY A 233 -6.63 1.57 6.92
C GLY A 233 -5.21 1.34 6.38
N ALA A 234 -4.31 2.32 6.54
CA ALA A 234 -2.92 2.18 6.11
C ALA A 234 -2.21 1.00 6.80
N GLU A 235 -2.44 0.84 8.11
CA GLU A 235 -1.83 -0.23 8.89
C GLU A 235 -2.34 -1.62 8.49
N VAL A 236 -3.65 -1.77 8.28
CA VAL A 236 -4.24 -3.04 7.81
C VAL A 236 -3.77 -3.36 6.40
N ILE A 237 -3.76 -2.38 5.47
CA ILE A 237 -3.25 -2.57 4.11
C ILE A 237 -1.80 -3.06 4.14
N ARG A 238 -0.97 -2.43 4.97
CA ARG A 238 0.44 -2.79 5.14
C ARG A 238 0.61 -4.23 5.62
N GLU A 239 -0.11 -4.64 6.67
CA GLU A 239 0.08 -5.94 7.29
C GLU A 239 -0.54 -7.09 6.51
N ILE A 240 -1.71 -6.88 5.91
CA ILE A 240 -2.46 -7.94 5.23
C ILE A 240 -2.07 -8.06 3.76
N TYR A 241 -1.86 -6.94 3.07
CA TYR A 241 -1.72 -6.94 1.62
C TYR A 241 -0.27 -6.70 1.16
N LEU A 242 0.45 -5.78 1.80
CA LEU A 242 1.83 -5.43 1.39
C LEU A 242 2.92 -6.23 2.09
N SER A 243 2.64 -6.78 3.27
CA SER A 243 3.56 -7.60 4.06
C SER A 243 2.84 -8.79 4.70
N PRO A 244 2.13 -9.63 3.91
CA PRO A 244 1.36 -10.75 4.45
C PRO A 244 2.28 -11.68 5.26
N ASN A 245 1.91 -11.92 6.52
CA ASN A 245 2.53 -12.94 7.35
C ASN A 245 1.53 -14.08 7.55
N ARG A 246 2.02 -15.33 7.56
CA ARG A 246 1.20 -16.52 7.88
C ARG A 246 0.57 -16.42 9.28
N ASP A 247 1.25 -15.74 10.19
CA ASP A 247 0.76 -15.54 11.55
C ASP A 247 -0.28 -14.41 11.66
N SER A 248 -0.57 -13.65 10.59
CA SER A 248 -1.52 -12.53 10.67
C SER A 248 -2.94 -12.99 11.03
N PHE A 249 -3.32 -14.22 10.70
CA PHE A 249 -4.66 -14.76 10.94
C PHE A 249 -4.73 -15.75 12.11
N ASN A 250 -3.71 -15.81 12.98
CA ASN A 250 -3.69 -16.69 14.16
C ASN A 250 -4.07 -18.16 13.83
N VAL A 251 -3.49 -18.71 12.75
CA VAL A 251 -3.81 -20.06 12.27
C VAL A 251 -3.26 -21.10 13.24
N ALA A 252 -4.14 -21.96 13.76
CA ALA A 252 -3.75 -23.01 14.69
C ALA A 252 -2.72 -23.96 14.08
N GLY A 253 -1.62 -24.23 14.79
CA GLY A 253 -0.54 -25.10 14.31
C GLY A 253 0.46 -24.43 13.36
N ALA A 254 0.34 -23.13 13.08
CA ALA A 254 1.48 -22.36 12.59
C ALA A 254 2.65 -22.56 13.57
N PRO A 255 3.89 -22.82 13.11
CA PRO A 255 5.02 -23.02 14.00
C PRO A 255 5.28 -21.73 14.76
N ASN A 256 4.65 -21.65 15.93
CA ASN A 256 4.79 -20.57 16.87
C ASN A 256 6.29 -20.39 17.08
N ARG A 257 6.76 -19.15 16.89
CA ARG A 257 8.14 -18.68 17.10
C ARG A 257 8.97 -19.73 17.84
N ARG A 258 9.93 -20.34 17.14
CA ARG A 258 11.11 -20.87 17.84
C ARG A 258 11.66 -19.69 18.63
N LYS A 259 11.33 -19.64 19.93
CA LYS A 259 12.11 -18.90 20.91
C LYS A 259 13.54 -19.25 20.59
N ASN A 260 14.35 -18.22 20.40
CA ASN A 260 15.79 -18.32 20.31
C ASN A 260 16.29 -18.95 21.61
N SER A 261 16.18 -20.27 21.69
CA SER A 261 16.66 -21.12 22.76
C SER A 261 17.66 -22.02 22.06
N ARG A 262 18.89 -21.50 22.03
CA ARG A 262 20.07 -22.32 21.90
C ARG A 262 19.87 -23.53 22.82
N PRO A 263 19.90 -24.77 22.33
CA PRO A 263 19.93 -25.92 23.21
C PRO A 263 21.27 -25.85 23.95
N THR A 264 21.22 -25.54 25.24
CA THR A 264 22.29 -25.92 26.16
C THR A 264 22.35 -27.45 26.14
N PRO A 265 23.47 -28.08 25.73
CA PRO A 265 23.59 -29.52 25.86
C PRO A 265 23.59 -29.84 27.36
N THR A 266 22.51 -30.49 27.80
CA THR A 266 22.44 -31.20 29.08
C THR A 266 23.49 -32.29 29.07
N SER A 267 24.61 -32.04 29.75
CA SER A 267 25.61 -33.06 30.03
C SER A 267 25.04 -34.05 31.04
N SER A 268 24.70 -35.23 30.55
CA SER A 268 24.51 -36.44 31.33
C SER A 268 25.77 -36.73 32.17
N ALA A 269 25.52 -37.15 33.39
CA ALA A 269 26.50 -37.52 34.40
C ALA A 269 27.63 -38.43 33.90
N SER A 270 28.82 -38.24 34.46
CA SER A 270 29.87 -39.26 34.53
C SER A 270 30.54 -39.16 35.90
N PRO A 271 30.81 -40.27 36.60
CA PRO A 271 31.53 -40.24 37.85
C PRO A 271 33.05 -40.16 37.61
N THR A 272 33.67 -39.33 38.45
CA THR A 272 35.04 -39.41 38.99
C THR A 272 36.01 -40.40 38.36
N HIS A 273 37.16 -39.93 37.87
CA HIS A 273 38.49 -40.31 38.39
C HIS A 273 39.56 -39.29 37.97
N THR A 274 40.49 -39.09 38.89
CA THR A 274 41.60 -38.14 38.98
C THR A 274 42.82 -38.51 38.13
N HIS A 275 43.77 -37.55 38.04
CA HIS A 275 45.24 -37.63 37.83
C HIS A 275 45.69 -36.79 36.60
N PHE A 276 46.22 -35.57 36.80
CA PHE A 276 47.59 -35.15 37.16
C PHE A 276 48.50 -34.84 35.95
N MET A 277 48.94 -33.56 35.92
CA MET A 277 50.22 -33.00 35.42
C MET A 277 50.49 -33.01 33.90
N THR A 278 51.31 -32.16 33.27
CA THR A 278 51.89 -30.81 33.46
C THR A 278 52.75 -30.58 32.19
N SER A 279 52.76 -29.34 31.65
CA SER A 279 53.82 -28.66 30.87
C SER A 279 54.44 -29.32 29.61
N ALA A 280 54.48 -28.57 28.49
CA ALA A 280 55.72 -27.98 27.94
C ALA A 280 55.57 -27.52 26.48
N LEU A 281 56.24 -26.40 26.18
CA LEU A 281 56.38 -25.70 24.90
C LEU A 281 57.09 -26.53 23.81
N GLY A 282 56.84 -26.21 22.53
CA GLY A 282 57.79 -26.55 21.45
C GLY A 282 57.23 -26.38 20.04
N ASN A 283 57.98 -25.68 19.19
CA ASN A 283 57.63 -25.19 17.85
C ASN A 283 58.43 -25.98 16.77
N VAL A 284 57.81 -26.28 15.61
CA VAL A 284 58.41 -26.63 14.27
C VAL A 284 59.03 -28.04 14.07
N PRO A 285 59.17 -28.65 12.85
CA PRO A 285 58.35 -28.78 11.62
C PRO A 285 57.96 -30.27 11.29
N PRO A 286 57.16 -30.58 10.25
CA PRO A 286 56.87 -31.98 9.88
C PRO A 286 57.87 -32.55 8.85
N PRO A 287 58.35 -33.81 9.02
CA PRO A 287 59.04 -34.54 7.98
C PRO A 287 58.08 -35.43 7.16
N THR A 288 58.47 -35.59 5.90
CA THR A 288 57.91 -36.45 4.85
C THR A 288 57.97 -37.94 5.19
N THR A 289 56.87 -38.66 4.94
CA THR A 289 56.89 -40.12 4.69
C THR A 289 55.87 -40.51 3.62
N THR A 290 56.30 -41.46 2.80
CA THR A 290 55.79 -41.91 1.50
C THR A 290 54.78 -43.08 1.57
N SER A 291 53.86 -43.10 0.60
CA SER A 291 53.16 -44.25 -0.06
C SER A 291 52.07 -45.05 0.69
N PRO A 292 51.15 -45.79 0.01
CA PRO A 292 50.84 -45.89 -1.44
C PRO A 292 49.35 -45.74 -1.84
N ILE A 293 49.19 -45.69 -3.17
CA ILE A 293 48.03 -45.66 -4.07
C ILE A 293 46.85 -46.59 -3.74
N THR A 294 45.62 -46.06 -3.88
CA THR A 294 44.48 -46.79 -4.47
C THR A 294 43.68 -45.84 -5.35
N GLN A 295 43.73 -46.06 -6.67
CA GLN A 295 43.09 -45.23 -7.70
C GLN A 295 41.60 -45.54 -7.81
N GLN A 296 40.77 -44.49 -7.78
CA GLN A 296 39.41 -44.50 -8.31
C GLN A 296 39.34 -43.50 -9.48
N PRO A 297 38.76 -43.84 -10.65
CA PRO A 297 38.77 -42.95 -11.81
C PRO A 297 37.70 -41.87 -11.69
N THR A 298 38.11 -40.60 -11.74
CA THR A 298 37.23 -39.44 -11.97
C THR A 298 36.89 -39.33 -13.47
N PRO A 299 35.62 -39.15 -13.86
CA PRO A 299 35.26 -38.93 -15.27
C PRO A 299 35.73 -37.54 -15.77
N PRO A 300 36.04 -37.39 -17.07
CA PRO A 300 36.63 -36.18 -17.62
C PRO A 300 35.58 -35.05 -17.75
N ILE A 301 35.93 -33.89 -17.20
CA ILE A 301 35.12 -32.66 -17.05
C ILE A 301 34.63 -32.07 -18.40
N ASP A 302 35.19 -32.52 -19.52
CA ASP A 302 34.91 -31.97 -20.86
C ASP A 302 33.59 -32.43 -21.49
N ALA A 303 33.06 -33.60 -21.12
CA ALA A 303 31.81 -34.13 -21.68
C ALA A 303 30.56 -33.50 -21.06
N GLU A 304 30.64 -33.14 -19.78
CA GLU A 304 29.54 -32.52 -19.03
C GLU A 304 29.37 -31.06 -19.42
N THR A 305 30.50 -30.34 -19.63
CA THR A 305 30.51 -28.95 -20.09
C THR A 305 29.86 -28.78 -21.47
N LYS A 306 30.09 -29.71 -22.41
CA LYS A 306 29.43 -29.70 -23.74
C LYS A 306 27.92 -29.95 -23.67
N ARG A 307 27.45 -30.78 -22.74
CA ARG A 307 26.00 -31.03 -22.56
C ARG A 307 25.30 -29.82 -21.95
N VAL A 308 25.93 -29.17 -20.97
CA VAL A 308 25.40 -27.94 -20.36
C VAL A 308 25.32 -26.82 -21.39
N GLN A 309 26.34 -26.66 -22.24
CA GLN A 309 26.35 -25.61 -23.27
C GLN A 309 25.27 -25.82 -24.35
N ALA A 310 25.01 -27.07 -24.76
CA ALA A 310 23.93 -27.40 -25.68
C ALA A 310 22.53 -27.13 -25.09
N PHE A 311 22.34 -27.36 -23.78
CA PHE A 311 21.08 -27.10 -23.10
C PHE A 311 20.79 -25.60 -22.99
N VAL A 312 21.82 -24.81 -22.70
CA VAL A 312 21.71 -23.33 -22.62
C VAL A 312 21.42 -22.71 -23.99
N GLU A 313 22.04 -23.20 -25.06
CA GLU A 313 21.77 -22.71 -26.42
C GLU A 313 20.34 -23.04 -26.88
N GLN A 314 19.84 -24.23 -26.53
CA GLN A 314 18.46 -24.62 -26.82
C GLN A 314 17.46 -23.78 -26.02
N GLU A 315 17.72 -23.52 -24.73
CA GLU A 315 16.88 -22.65 -23.90
C GLU A 315 16.86 -21.20 -24.41
N GLN A 316 18.01 -20.67 -24.86
CA GLN A 316 18.09 -19.33 -25.44
C GLN A 316 17.28 -19.23 -26.73
N ARG A 317 17.35 -20.23 -27.62
CA ARG A 317 16.54 -20.25 -28.86
C ARG A 317 15.04 -20.35 -28.58
N GLU A 318 14.63 -21.04 -27.51
CA GLU A 318 13.22 -21.10 -27.13
C GLU A 318 12.73 -19.78 -26.51
N ARG A 319 13.56 -19.13 -25.69
CA ARG A 319 13.26 -17.78 -25.16
C ARG A 319 13.12 -16.77 -26.29
N GLU A 320 14.05 -16.74 -27.23
CA GLU A 320 14.00 -15.81 -28.37
C GLU A 320 12.76 -16.04 -29.26
N LYS A 321 12.36 -17.30 -29.48
CA LYS A 321 11.12 -17.61 -30.20
C LYS A 321 9.88 -17.13 -29.46
N ARG A 322 9.85 -17.24 -28.12
CA ARG A 322 8.74 -16.75 -27.29
C ARG A 322 8.66 -15.23 -27.33
N ASP A 323 9.78 -14.55 -27.16
CA ASP A 323 9.86 -13.09 -27.19
C ASP A 323 9.43 -12.53 -28.55
N ARG A 324 9.83 -13.19 -29.65
CA ARG A 324 9.41 -12.80 -31.01
C ARG A 324 7.92 -13.03 -31.25
N ALA A 325 7.31 -14.04 -30.63
CA ALA A 325 5.87 -14.28 -30.72
C ALA A 325 5.08 -13.22 -29.93
N GLU A 326 5.57 -12.84 -28.74
CA GLU A 326 4.99 -11.79 -27.92
C GLU A 326 5.08 -10.42 -28.60
N GLN A 327 6.24 -10.08 -29.17
CA GLN A 327 6.41 -8.83 -29.94
C GLN A 327 5.46 -8.76 -31.14
N LYS A 328 5.24 -9.86 -31.86
CA LYS A 328 4.25 -9.90 -32.95
C LYS A 328 2.82 -9.70 -32.46
N ARG A 329 2.47 -10.25 -31.29
CA ARG A 329 1.14 -10.08 -30.68
C ARG A 329 0.89 -8.64 -30.25
N ILE A 330 1.90 -8.00 -29.63
CA ILE A 330 1.85 -6.59 -29.22
C ILE A 330 1.74 -5.69 -30.46
N LYS A 331 2.56 -5.93 -31.49
CA LYS A 331 2.50 -5.15 -32.75
C LYS A 331 1.13 -5.24 -33.42
N LYS A 332 0.52 -6.43 -33.44
CA LYS A 332 -0.82 -6.64 -34.03
C LYS A 332 -1.91 -5.88 -33.26
N MET A 333 -1.85 -5.86 -31.93
CA MET A 333 -2.79 -5.13 -31.08
C MET A 333 -2.69 -3.61 -31.32
N LEU A 334 -1.47 -3.08 -31.43
CA LEU A 334 -1.23 -1.67 -31.69
C LEU A 334 -1.73 -1.22 -33.07
N GLU A 335 -1.54 -2.07 -34.09
CA GLU A 335 -2.01 -1.83 -35.46
C GLU A 335 -3.54 -1.85 -35.55
N GLU A 336 -4.20 -2.72 -34.78
CA GLU A 336 -5.66 -2.79 -34.69
C GLU A 336 -6.23 -1.53 -34.02
N GLU A 337 -5.62 -1.06 -32.93
CA GLU A 337 -6.01 0.19 -32.24
C GLU A 337 -5.82 1.42 -33.15
N GLU A 338 -4.71 1.50 -33.89
CA GLU A 338 -4.48 2.61 -34.84
C GLU A 338 -5.50 2.59 -35.99
N ARG A 339 -5.89 1.41 -36.46
CA ARG A 339 -6.91 1.25 -37.50
C ARG A 339 -8.30 1.65 -37.00
N GLU A 340 -8.66 1.32 -35.77
CA GLU A 340 -9.90 1.79 -35.16
C GLU A 340 -9.91 3.31 -34.94
N ARG A 341 -8.79 3.87 -34.49
CA ARG A 341 -8.64 5.32 -34.32
C ARG A 341 -8.84 6.05 -35.65
N LYS A 342 -8.21 5.58 -36.73
CA LYS A 342 -8.41 6.15 -38.09
C LYS A 342 -9.85 6.05 -38.57
N ARG A 343 -10.58 4.99 -38.22
CA ARG A 343 -12.01 4.85 -38.56
C ARG A 343 -12.87 5.86 -37.80
N ARG A 344 -12.64 6.02 -36.49
CA ARG A 344 -13.32 7.02 -35.67
C ARG A 344 -13.05 8.45 -36.17
N ASP A 345 -11.79 8.77 -36.47
CA ASP A 345 -11.42 10.09 -36.97
C ASP A 345 -12.08 10.39 -38.34
N ALA A 346 -12.18 9.38 -39.22
CA ALA A 346 -12.87 9.51 -40.51
C ALA A 346 -14.39 9.67 -40.36
N GLU A 347 -15.01 9.03 -39.36
CA GLU A 347 -16.43 9.18 -39.05
C GLU A 347 -16.73 10.57 -38.48
N VAL A 348 -15.91 11.03 -37.53
CA VAL A 348 -15.97 12.38 -36.98
C VAL A 348 -15.80 13.43 -38.08
N ALA A 349 -14.87 13.22 -39.02
CA ALA A 349 -14.68 14.15 -40.14
C ALA A 349 -15.92 14.22 -41.05
N LYS A 350 -16.56 13.08 -41.34
CA LYS A 350 -17.80 13.04 -42.13
C LYS A 350 -18.98 13.68 -41.40
N GLU A 351 -19.09 13.46 -40.09
CA GLU A 351 -20.12 14.08 -39.26
C GLU A 351 -19.89 15.60 -39.15
N THR A 352 -18.64 16.03 -39.00
CA THR A 352 -18.24 17.44 -39.01
C THR A 352 -18.56 18.10 -40.35
N GLU A 353 -18.31 17.42 -41.47
CA GLU A 353 -18.64 17.94 -42.81
C GLU A 353 -20.17 17.99 -43.04
N ARG A 354 -20.91 17.00 -42.54
CA ARG A 354 -22.38 16.97 -42.56
C ARG A 354 -22.96 18.12 -41.72
N LEU A 355 -22.44 18.32 -40.50
CA LEU A 355 -22.80 19.44 -39.63
C LEU A 355 -22.48 20.78 -40.30
N ARG A 356 -21.32 20.89 -40.97
CA ARG A 356 -20.93 22.08 -41.73
C ARG A 356 -21.87 22.38 -42.90
N LYS A 357 -22.41 21.35 -43.57
CA LYS A 357 -23.40 21.50 -44.65
C LYS A 357 -24.81 21.81 -44.11
N GLN A 358 -25.22 21.20 -43.01
CA GLN A 358 -26.56 21.35 -42.42
C GLN A 358 -26.72 22.67 -41.65
N PHE A 359 -25.67 23.15 -40.99
CA PHE A 359 -25.63 24.42 -40.27
C PHE A 359 -24.87 25.50 -41.04
N GLY A 360 -24.90 25.44 -42.37
CA GLY A 360 -24.18 26.30 -43.31
C GLY A 360 -23.59 27.57 -42.70
N MET A 361 -22.29 27.56 -42.42
CA MET A 361 -21.50 28.78 -42.20
C MET A 361 -21.31 29.47 -43.56
N ALA A 362 -22.39 30.01 -44.11
CA ALA A 362 -22.29 31.10 -45.06
C ALA A 362 -22.14 32.40 -44.25
N GLY A 363 -20.92 32.93 -44.20
CA GLY A 363 -20.68 34.31 -43.75
C GLY A 363 -19.97 34.52 -42.42
N GLN A 364 -19.05 33.64 -41.99
CA GLN A 364 -18.07 34.04 -40.98
C GLN A 364 -16.66 33.64 -41.41
N ASP A 365 -16.10 34.50 -42.26
CA ASP A 365 -14.67 34.61 -42.46
C ASP A 365 -14.00 34.85 -41.10
N PHE A 366 -13.34 33.82 -40.56
CA PHE A 366 -12.33 34.05 -39.55
C PHE A 366 -11.11 34.70 -40.22
N GLY A 367 -11.18 36.03 -40.31
CA GLY A 367 -10.04 36.91 -40.53
C GLY A 367 -8.94 36.74 -39.46
N PRO A 368 -7.80 37.40 -39.63
CA PRO A 368 -6.51 36.90 -39.15
C PRO A 368 -6.39 36.89 -37.62
N LYS A 369 -5.61 35.91 -37.16
CA LYS A 369 -5.22 35.64 -35.77
C LYS A 369 -5.08 36.91 -34.93
N PRO A 370 -5.68 37.00 -33.73
CA PRO A 370 -5.35 38.07 -32.79
C PRO A 370 -3.88 37.94 -32.38
N ASN A 371 -3.13 39.03 -32.58
CA ASN A 371 -1.74 39.13 -32.14
C ASN A 371 -1.66 38.95 -30.62
N LEU A 372 -1.07 37.82 -30.20
CA LEU A 372 -0.65 37.62 -28.82
C LEU A 372 0.59 38.50 -28.56
N PRO A 373 0.68 39.17 -27.40
CA PRO A 373 1.84 40.01 -27.06
C PRO A 373 3.12 39.15 -26.94
N PRO A 374 4.29 39.66 -27.37
CA PRO A 374 5.53 38.89 -27.33
C PRO A 374 6.01 38.67 -25.89
N ARG A 375 6.39 37.43 -25.61
CA ARG A 375 7.04 36.97 -24.37
C ARG A 375 8.42 37.65 -24.23
N PRO A 376 8.74 38.33 -23.12
CA PRO A 376 10.06 38.90 -22.92
C PRO A 376 11.08 37.80 -22.62
N THR A 377 12.06 37.69 -23.50
CA THR A 377 13.33 36.97 -23.28
C THR A 377 14.22 37.79 -22.35
N MET A 378 14.80 37.15 -21.34
CA MET A 378 15.90 37.72 -20.57
C MET A 378 17.12 38.00 -21.47
N GLY A 379 17.71 39.19 -21.33
CA GLY A 379 19.04 39.49 -21.88
C GLY A 379 19.35 40.97 -22.09
N ALA A 380 20.24 41.51 -21.24
CA ALA A 380 21.09 42.70 -21.39
C ALA A 380 20.42 44.11 -21.41
N GLY A 381 20.84 44.96 -20.46
CA GLY A 381 20.36 46.33 -20.21
C GLY A 381 20.89 47.39 -21.21
N PRO A 382 21.11 48.67 -20.82
CA PRO A 382 20.81 49.36 -19.56
C PRO A 382 19.94 50.65 -19.72
N GLY A 383 19.39 51.11 -18.60
CA GLY A 383 19.06 52.53 -18.38
C GLY A 383 17.68 53.02 -18.83
N SER A 384 16.78 53.23 -17.87
CA SER A 384 16.30 54.58 -17.50
C SER A 384 15.12 54.49 -16.55
N GLN A 385 15.09 55.47 -15.65
CA GLN A 385 14.26 55.62 -14.46
C GLN A 385 12.76 55.41 -14.71
N LEU A 386 12.10 54.66 -13.83
CA LEU A 386 10.64 54.73 -13.67
C LEU A 386 10.28 55.02 -12.20
N GLN A 387 9.56 56.12 -12.11
CA GLN A 387 8.94 56.77 -10.97
C GLN A 387 7.80 55.89 -10.45
N LEU A 388 7.77 55.64 -9.13
CA LEU A 388 6.72 54.88 -8.44
C LEU A 388 5.42 55.72 -8.35
N PRO A 389 4.23 55.16 -8.65
CA PRO A 389 2.96 55.82 -8.32
C PRO A 389 2.56 55.55 -6.87
N VAL A 390 2.07 56.61 -6.23
CA VAL A 390 1.60 56.72 -4.84
C VAL A 390 0.28 55.95 -4.61
N PRO A 391 0.09 55.26 -3.47
CA PRO A 391 -1.19 54.63 -3.12
C PRO A 391 -2.22 55.63 -2.53
N PRO A 392 -3.53 55.35 -2.66
CA PRO A 392 -4.61 56.27 -2.26
C PRO A 392 -4.77 56.40 -0.73
N PRO A 393 -5.38 57.51 -0.26
CA PRO A 393 -5.45 57.83 1.17
C PRO A 393 -6.50 56.97 1.92
N ARG A 394 -6.18 56.62 3.16
CA ARG A 394 -7.05 55.90 4.12
C ARG A 394 -8.04 56.87 4.80
N PRO A 395 -9.23 56.39 5.20
CA PRO A 395 -10.23 57.19 5.92
C PRO A 395 -9.79 57.48 7.35
N LEU A 396 -10.07 58.69 7.82
CA LEU A 396 -9.79 59.18 9.17
C LEU A 396 -10.78 58.56 10.17
N SER A 397 -10.24 57.83 11.16
CA SER A 397 -10.94 57.52 12.40
C SER A 397 -11.06 58.81 13.23
N ALA A 398 -12.27 59.09 13.70
CA ALA A 398 -12.52 60.09 14.73
C ALA A 398 -12.46 59.43 16.12
N GLU A 399 -11.75 60.08 17.03
CA GLU A 399 -11.82 59.97 18.49
C GLU A 399 -11.69 61.41 19.03
N PRO A 400 -12.06 61.71 20.29
CA PRO A 400 -12.52 60.82 21.37
C PRO A 400 -14.00 60.99 21.76
#